data_AF-A0A0B7MUD6-F1
#
_entry.id   AF-A0A0B7MUD6-F1
#
_cell.length_a   1.000
_cell.length_b   1.000
_cell.length_c   1.000
_cell.angle_alpha   90.00
_cell.angle_beta   90.00
_cell.angle_gamma   90.00
#
_symmetry.space_group_name_H-M   'P 1'
#
loop_
_entity.id
_entity.type
_entity.pdbx_description
1 polymer ?
#
loop_
_entity_poly.entity_id
_entity_poly.type
_entity_poly.pdbx_seq_one_letter_code
_entity_poly.pdbx_strand_id
1 'polypeptide(L)'
;DTSITRLHAAWSDHSILDMTLVVGHSPTGPGLWRANPAYASHHELQERIHTKVFNLLHYFRQSGSSLSPAEKWDRVKSAIKKVIRNYGYEYVNWRKKAITQLEKKRNKILRGKPTPALRSQLIGPIDAKLGQLQEELVEIERLKAGARWRERGEKDAGYLKNLYKRRSAQQFMACVQRPTPDDNNTVTVEIEIPVERTSDPIDMREIVREYYQQLYTLDHVADSEIDHYLASVNFDKTVRNDQNDRLMTPITIEDLLDQVKRCPKQSSPGVDGLGYQFLQILFQMPILHPLILEEIYLN
;
A
#
# COMPACT_ATOMS: atom_id res chain seq x y z
N ASP A 1 -29.95 -15.77 0.63
CA ASP A 1 -29.99 -15.91 2.09
C ASP A 1 -30.46 -14.62 2.74
N THR A 2 -31.40 -14.72 3.68
CA THR A 2 -31.88 -13.62 4.50
C THR A 2 -31.41 -13.80 5.94
N SER A 3 -30.77 -12.79 6.52
CA SER A 3 -30.32 -12.80 7.91
C SER A 3 -30.82 -11.56 8.65
N ILE A 4 -31.29 -11.74 9.89
CA ILE A 4 -31.66 -10.63 10.76
C ILE A 4 -30.50 -10.41 11.74
N THR A 5 -29.89 -9.23 11.68
CA THR A 5 -28.78 -8.84 12.54
C THR A 5 -29.17 -7.61 13.34
N ARG A 6 -28.99 -7.69 14.66
CA ARG A 6 -29.23 -6.55 15.56
C ARG A 6 -28.04 -5.60 15.46
N LEU A 7 -28.29 -4.30 15.33
CA LEU A 7 -27.22 -3.30 15.34
C LEU A 7 -26.80 -2.89 16.75
N HIS A 8 -25.63 -2.23 16.82
CA HIS A 8 -25.20 -1.52 18.00
C HIS A 8 -26.28 -0.52 18.41
N ALA A 9 -26.71 -0.55 19.68
CA ALA A 9 -27.85 0.23 20.16
C ALA A 9 -27.66 1.75 20.03
N ALA A 10 -26.40 2.22 20.03
CA ALA A 10 -26.08 3.62 19.77
C ALA A 10 -26.29 4.07 18.31
N TRP A 11 -26.40 3.14 17.36
CA TRP A 11 -26.62 3.47 15.95
C TRP A 11 -28.09 3.40 15.57
N SER A 12 -28.80 2.37 16.04
CA SER A 12 -30.23 2.19 15.81
C SER A 12 -30.82 1.26 16.85
N ASP A 13 -32.07 1.50 17.21
CA ASP A 13 -32.92 0.60 17.99
C ASP A 13 -33.54 -0.52 17.15
N HIS A 14 -33.45 -0.43 15.82
CA HIS A 14 -33.92 -1.44 14.87
C HIS A 14 -32.88 -2.53 14.57
N SER A 15 -33.37 -3.70 14.14
CA SER A 15 -32.54 -4.76 13.55
C SER A 15 -32.55 -4.61 12.03
N ILE A 16 -31.44 -4.96 11.38
CA ILE A 16 -31.34 -5.01 9.92
C ILE A 16 -31.77 -6.39 9.43
N LEU A 17 -32.50 -6.40 8.31
CA LEU A 17 -32.73 -7.57 7.47
C LEU A 17 -31.79 -7.47 6.27
N ASP A 18 -30.81 -8.37 6.19
CA ASP A 18 -29.87 -8.43 5.07
C ASP A 18 -30.38 -9.40 3.99
N MET A 19 -30.21 -9.02 2.73
CA MET A 19 -30.47 -9.86 1.55
C MET A 19 -29.29 -9.78 0.59
N THR A 20 -28.67 -10.93 0.29
CA THR A 20 -27.57 -11.00 -0.68
C THR A 20 -28.10 -11.34 -2.07
N LEU A 21 -27.88 -10.44 -3.02
CA LEU A 21 -28.21 -10.62 -4.44
C LEU A 21 -26.92 -10.79 -5.23
N VAL A 22 -26.82 -11.87 -6.00
CA VAL A 22 -25.68 -12.11 -6.90
C VAL A 22 -26.07 -11.57 -8.28
N VAL A 23 -25.50 -10.43 -8.65
CA VAL A 23 -25.63 -9.84 -9.99
C VAL A 23 -24.33 -10.13 -10.73
N GLY A 24 -24.41 -10.71 -11.93
CA GLY A 24 -23.26 -11.24 -12.68
C GLY A 24 -22.00 -10.36 -12.60
N HIS A 25 -20.86 -10.99 -12.33
CA HIS A 25 -19.59 -10.29 -12.11
C HIS A 25 -18.69 -10.38 -13.35
N SER A 26 -18.11 -9.25 -13.75
CA SER A 26 -16.89 -9.26 -14.57
C SER A 26 -15.72 -9.63 -13.66
N PRO A 27 -14.89 -10.64 -13.98
CA PRO A 27 -13.76 -11.00 -13.15
C PRO A 27 -12.73 -9.87 -13.17
N THR A 28 -12.81 -8.99 -12.19
CA THR A 28 -11.67 -8.13 -11.84
C THR A 28 -10.74 -9.06 -11.07
N GLY A 29 -9.50 -9.23 -11.52
CA GLY A 29 -8.54 -10.14 -10.88
C GLY A 29 -8.42 -9.90 -9.37
N PRO A 30 -7.77 -10.80 -8.61
CA PRO A 30 -7.78 -10.80 -7.14
C PRO A 30 -7.24 -9.52 -6.47
N GLY A 31 -6.68 -8.60 -7.26
CA GLY A 31 -6.09 -7.36 -6.80
C GLY A 31 -4.76 -7.57 -6.08
N LEU A 32 -4.13 -6.46 -5.71
CA LEU A 32 -2.97 -6.48 -4.84
C LEU A 32 -3.43 -6.73 -3.41
N TRP A 33 -2.79 -7.70 -2.74
CA TRP A 33 -3.01 -7.91 -1.32
C TRP A 33 -2.54 -6.70 -0.50
N ARG A 34 -3.34 -6.29 0.48
CA ARG A 34 -3.03 -5.19 1.41
C ARG A 34 -3.30 -5.66 2.84
N ALA A 35 -2.34 -5.44 3.74
CA ALA A 35 -2.51 -5.73 5.15
C ALA A 35 -3.57 -4.82 5.76
N ASN A 36 -4.46 -5.39 6.60
CA ASN A 36 -5.43 -4.58 7.33
C ASN A 36 -4.70 -3.83 8.46
N PRO A 37 -4.64 -2.48 8.44
CA PRO A 37 -3.96 -1.71 9.48
C PRO A 37 -4.56 -1.94 10.88
N ALA A 38 -5.86 -2.23 11.00
CA ALA A 38 -6.49 -2.48 12.30
C ALA A 38 -5.81 -3.63 13.09
N TYR A 39 -5.21 -4.60 12.39
CA TYR A 39 -4.55 -5.73 13.05
C TYR A 39 -3.20 -5.37 13.65
N ALA A 40 -2.57 -4.26 13.22
CA ALA A 40 -1.25 -3.87 13.70
C ALA A 40 -1.24 -3.60 15.22
N SER A 41 -2.36 -3.20 15.82
CA SER A 41 -2.49 -3.00 17.27
C SER A 41 -2.78 -4.29 18.06
N HIS A 42 -2.94 -5.44 17.40
CA HIS A 42 -3.24 -6.70 18.10
C HIS A 42 -1.96 -7.31 18.68
N HIS A 43 -1.89 -7.40 20.01
CA HIS A 43 -0.75 -7.97 20.73
C HIS A 43 -0.38 -9.38 20.23
N GLU A 44 -1.38 -10.24 20.01
CA GLU A 44 -1.15 -11.60 19.51
C GLU A 44 -0.46 -11.62 18.14
N LEU A 45 -0.82 -10.69 17.24
CA LEU A 45 -0.16 -10.59 15.94
C LEU A 45 1.27 -10.08 16.08
N GLN A 46 1.50 -9.06 16.93
CA GLN A 46 2.83 -8.53 17.21
C GLN A 46 3.77 -9.61 17.74
N GLU A 47 3.31 -10.44 18.69
CA GLU A 47 4.07 -11.58 19.22
C GLU A 47 4.41 -12.62 18.14
N ARG A 48 3.45 -12.97 17.28
CA ARG A 48 3.68 -13.89 16.15
C ARG A 48 4.69 -13.33 15.15
N ILE A 49 4.64 -12.02 14.87
CA ILE A 49 5.62 -11.33 14.02
C ILE A 49 6.99 -11.38 14.68
N HIS A 50 7.09 -11.01 15.97
CA HIS A 50 8.34 -11.01 16.72
C HIS A 50 9.01 -12.39 16.71
N THR A 51 8.26 -13.43 17.06
CA THR A 51 8.72 -14.82 17.03
C THR A 51 9.18 -15.24 15.63
N LYS A 52 8.43 -14.87 14.58
CA LYS A 52 8.77 -15.26 13.21
C LYS A 52 10.06 -14.60 12.72
N VAL A 53 10.22 -13.31 13.00
CA VAL A 53 11.42 -12.54 12.64
C VAL A 53 12.63 -13.07 13.41
N PHE A 54 12.49 -13.30 14.72
CA PHE A 54 13.55 -13.87 15.55
C PHE A 54 14.08 -15.18 14.96
N ASN A 55 13.19 -16.12 14.66
CA ASN A 55 13.55 -17.41 14.09
C ASN A 55 14.20 -17.27 12.70
N LEU A 56 13.72 -16.32 11.89
CA LEU A 56 14.25 -16.09 10.54
C LEU A 56 15.66 -15.50 10.57
N LEU A 57 15.92 -14.53 11.45
CA LEU A 57 17.25 -13.93 11.61
C LEU A 57 18.25 -14.93 12.19
N HIS A 58 17.82 -15.75 13.13
CA HIS A 58 18.64 -16.84 13.66
C HIS A 58 19.02 -17.84 12.55
N TYR A 59 18.07 -18.19 11.67
CA TYR A 59 18.33 -19.02 10.51
C TYR A 59 19.34 -18.39 9.54
N PHE A 60 19.26 -17.08 9.26
CA PHE A 60 20.24 -16.38 8.41
C PHE A 60 21.66 -16.46 8.97
N ARG A 61 21.80 -16.29 10.30
CA ARG A 61 23.10 -16.37 10.98
C ARG A 61 23.70 -17.77 10.95
N GLN A 62 22.88 -18.80 11.16
CA GLN A 62 23.36 -20.19 11.21
C GLN A 62 23.65 -20.79 9.84
N SER A 63 22.88 -20.38 8.83
CA SER A 63 22.96 -20.99 7.50
C SER A 63 24.10 -20.43 6.64
N GLY A 64 24.93 -19.52 7.17
CA GLY A 64 25.99 -18.86 6.39
C GLY A 64 25.46 -18.17 5.13
N SER A 65 24.23 -17.65 5.21
CA SER A 65 23.47 -17.20 4.05
C SER A 65 24.21 -16.10 3.29
N SER A 66 24.61 -16.38 2.04
CA SER A 66 25.27 -15.45 1.10
C SER A 66 24.32 -14.38 0.52
N LEU A 67 23.16 -14.18 1.16
CA LEU A 67 22.16 -13.24 0.68
C LEU A 67 22.59 -11.81 0.98
N SER A 68 22.31 -10.93 0.04
CA SER A 68 22.50 -9.49 0.25
C SER A 68 21.57 -9.00 1.38
N PRO A 69 21.89 -7.86 2.02
CA PRO A 69 21.00 -7.23 3.00
C PRO A 69 19.58 -6.99 2.44
N ALA A 70 19.47 -6.53 1.20
CA ALA A 70 18.19 -6.33 0.52
C ALA A 70 17.39 -7.63 0.37
N GLU A 71 18.03 -8.74 -0.03
CA GLU A 71 17.36 -10.04 -0.14
C GLU A 71 16.90 -10.56 1.21
N LYS A 72 17.70 -10.37 2.27
CA LYS A 72 17.32 -10.72 3.65
C LYS A 72 16.10 -9.90 4.10
N TRP A 73 16.07 -8.61 3.80
CA TRP A 73 14.93 -7.74 4.10
C TRP A 73 13.66 -8.15 3.34
N ASP A 74 13.78 -8.46 2.05
CA ASP A 74 12.65 -8.97 1.26
C ASP A 74 12.10 -10.29 1.81
N ARG A 75 12.98 -11.17 2.30
CA ARG A 75 12.57 -12.39 3.00
C ARG A 75 11.85 -12.09 4.32
N VAL A 76 12.29 -11.09 5.09
CA VAL A 76 11.58 -10.63 6.29
C VAL A 76 10.18 -10.13 5.93
N LYS A 77 10.05 -9.21 4.97
CA LYS A 77 8.76 -8.68 4.47
C LYS A 77 7.84 -9.81 3.98
N SER A 78 8.37 -10.77 3.23
CA SER A 78 7.62 -11.92 2.74
C SER A 78 7.14 -12.85 3.87
N ALA A 79 7.98 -13.09 4.88
CA ALA A 79 7.64 -13.91 6.03
C ALA A 79 6.53 -13.28 6.87
N ILE A 80 6.62 -11.99 7.18
CA ILE A 80 5.59 -11.31 7.97
C ILE A 80 4.29 -11.18 7.18
N LYS A 81 4.34 -11.00 5.86
CA LYS A 81 3.16 -10.99 4.99
C LYS A 81 2.39 -12.31 5.09
N LYS A 82 3.07 -13.44 5.26
CA LYS A 82 2.42 -14.75 5.50
C LYS A 82 1.79 -14.82 6.89
N VAL A 83 2.48 -14.33 7.93
CA VAL A 83 1.96 -14.27 9.30
C VAL A 83 0.69 -13.43 9.38
N ILE A 84 0.71 -12.23 8.82
CA ILE A 84 -0.43 -11.30 8.80
C ILE A 84 -1.62 -11.90 8.05
N ARG A 85 -1.37 -12.57 6.92
CA ARG A 85 -2.43 -13.27 6.16
C ARG A 85 -3.09 -14.36 6.98
N ASN A 86 -2.30 -15.27 7.56
CA ASN A 86 -2.83 -16.37 8.36
C ASN A 86 -3.61 -15.86 9.58
N TYR A 87 -3.05 -14.89 10.29
CA TYR A 87 -3.73 -14.22 11.39
C TYR A 87 -5.05 -13.58 10.92
N GLY A 88 -5.07 -12.90 9.78
CA GLY A 88 -6.27 -12.31 9.22
C GLY A 88 -7.38 -13.33 8.95
N TYR A 89 -7.04 -14.51 8.39
CA TYR A 89 -8.00 -15.59 8.19
C TYR A 89 -8.53 -16.14 9.52
N GLU A 90 -7.65 -16.41 10.47
CA GLU A 90 -8.02 -16.89 11.81
C GLU A 90 -8.92 -15.89 12.53
N TYR A 91 -8.55 -14.61 12.51
CA TYR A 91 -9.26 -13.54 13.19
C TYR A 91 -10.64 -13.30 12.60
N VAL A 92 -10.78 -13.30 11.27
CA VAL A 92 -12.09 -13.21 10.61
C VAL A 92 -12.99 -14.38 11.00
N ASN A 93 -12.46 -15.60 11.03
CA ASN A 93 -13.20 -16.79 11.43
C ASN A 93 -13.59 -16.75 12.92
N TRP A 94 -12.66 -16.35 13.79
CA TRP A 94 -12.92 -16.14 15.20
C TRP A 94 -14.01 -15.09 15.42
N ARG A 95 -13.92 -13.93 14.78
CA ARG A 95 -14.89 -12.83 14.93
C ARG A 95 -16.29 -13.28 14.51
N LYS A 96 -16.42 -13.96 13.38
CA LYS A 96 -17.70 -14.56 12.94
C LYS A 96 -18.29 -15.49 14.00
N LYS A 97 -17.48 -16.43 14.51
CA LYS A 97 -17.91 -17.37 15.56
C LYS A 97 -18.26 -16.64 16.86
N ALA A 98 -17.47 -15.65 17.25
CA ALA A 98 -17.67 -14.86 18.47
C ALA A 98 -18.98 -14.09 18.42
N ILE A 99 -19.29 -13.41 17.30
CA ILE A 99 -20.58 -12.73 17.11
C ILE A 99 -21.73 -13.73 17.25
N THR A 100 -21.69 -14.84 16.50
CA THR A 100 -22.76 -15.87 16.58
C THR A 100 -22.92 -16.44 17.98
N GLN A 101 -21.83 -16.68 18.71
CA GLN A 101 -21.87 -17.20 20.08
C GLN A 101 -22.43 -16.18 21.07
N LEU A 102 -22.03 -14.91 20.96
CA LEU A 102 -22.54 -13.82 21.79
C LEU A 102 -24.04 -13.59 21.55
N GLU A 103 -24.48 -13.59 20.29
CA GLU A 103 -25.90 -13.50 19.93
C GLU A 103 -26.71 -14.69 20.47
N LYS A 104 -26.19 -15.93 20.35
CA LYS A 104 -26.83 -17.11 20.94
C LYS A 104 -26.92 -17.00 22.46
N LYS A 105 -25.85 -16.59 23.14
CA LYS A 105 -25.81 -16.40 24.59
C LYS A 105 -26.82 -15.35 25.03
N ARG A 106 -26.86 -14.20 24.34
CA ARG A 106 -27.84 -13.14 24.55
C ARG A 106 -29.27 -13.63 24.41
N ASN A 107 -29.58 -14.32 23.31
CA ASN A 107 -30.93 -14.84 23.05
C ASN A 107 -31.35 -15.88 24.10
N LYS A 108 -30.41 -16.72 24.58
CA LYS A 108 -30.67 -17.67 25.68
C LYS A 108 -31.05 -16.93 26.96
N ILE A 109 -30.33 -15.87 27.32
CA ILE A 109 -30.63 -15.05 28.50
C ILE A 109 -32.00 -14.39 28.36
N LEU A 110 -32.31 -13.79 27.21
CA LEU A 110 -33.61 -13.14 26.98
C LEU A 110 -34.80 -14.11 27.05
N ARG A 111 -34.63 -15.34 26.55
CA ARG A 111 -35.67 -16.39 26.67
C ARG A 111 -35.97 -16.77 28.12
N GLY A 112 -35.00 -16.62 29.02
CA GLY A 112 -35.17 -16.80 30.45
C GLY A 112 -35.97 -15.69 31.15
N LYS A 113 -36.41 -14.65 30.42
CA LYS A 113 -37.18 -13.50 30.94
C LYS A 113 -36.62 -12.93 32.26
N PRO A 114 -35.32 -12.57 32.30
CA PRO A 114 -34.69 -12.04 33.51
C PRO A 114 -35.34 -10.71 33.91
N THR A 115 -35.28 -10.41 35.22
CA THR A 115 -35.68 -9.09 35.73
C THR A 115 -34.85 -7.98 35.06
N PRO A 116 -35.36 -6.73 34.98
CA PRO A 116 -34.65 -5.63 34.32
C PRO A 116 -33.23 -5.40 34.85
N ALA A 117 -33.04 -5.51 36.17
CA ALA A 117 -31.73 -5.38 36.81
C ALA A 117 -30.75 -6.46 36.35
N LEU A 118 -31.18 -7.73 36.38
CA LEU A 118 -30.37 -8.87 35.96
C LEU A 118 -30.10 -8.85 34.45
N ARG A 119 -31.07 -8.35 33.66
CA ARG A 119 -30.92 -8.14 32.22
C ARG A 119 -29.78 -7.17 31.93
N SER A 120 -29.76 -6.01 32.59
CA SER A 120 -28.70 -5.01 32.41
C SER A 120 -27.33 -5.58 32.77
N GLN A 121 -27.23 -6.26 33.92
CA GLN A 121 -25.97 -6.87 34.39
C GLN A 121 -25.42 -7.95 33.45
N LEU A 122 -26.29 -8.83 32.92
CA LEU A 122 -25.86 -9.96 32.11
C LEU A 122 -25.72 -9.63 30.61
N ILE A 123 -26.60 -8.76 30.08
CA ILE A 123 -26.61 -8.42 28.65
C ILE A 123 -25.71 -7.22 28.36
N GLY A 124 -25.59 -6.24 29.26
CA GLY A 124 -24.77 -5.05 29.05
C GLY A 124 -23.35 -5.36 28.54
N PRO A 125 -22.60 -6.27 29.19
CA PRO A 125 -21.28 -6.69 28.71
C PRO A 125 -21.29 -7.40 27.35
N ILE A 126 -22.34 -8.18 27.06
CA ILE A 126 -22.50 -8.89 25.78
C ILE A 126 -22.78 -7.89 24.66
N ASP A 127 -23.69 -6.93 24.88
CA ASP A 127 -24.05 -5.91 23.90
C ASP A 127 -22.87 -4.96 23.65
N ALA A 128 -22.10 -4.61 24.70
CA ALA A 128 -20.85 -3.85 24.54
C ALA A 128 -19.83 -4.61 23.69
N LYS A 129 -19.66 -5.92 23.90
CA LYS A 129 -18.71 -6.72 23.12
C LYS A 129 -19.15 -6.93 21.67
N LEU A 130 -20.44 -7.20 21.44
CA LEU A 130 -21.03 -7.26 20.10
C LEU A 130 -20.82 -5.93 19.37
N GLY A 131 -21.08 -4.84 20.08
CA GLY A 131 -20.89 -3.50 19.57
C GLY A 131 -19.46 -3.22 19.09
N GLN A 132 -18.45 -3.59 19.89
CA GLN A 132 -17.04 -3.48 19.50
C GLN A 132 -16.72 -4.26 18.22
N LEU A 133 -17.23 -5.49 18.09
CA LEU A 133 -16.98 -6.33 16.91
C LEU A 133 -17.71 -5.79 15.67
N GLN A 134 -18.87 -5.16 15.84
CA GLN A 134 -19.62 -4.51 14.78
C GLN A 134 -18.93 -3.23 14.29
N GLU A 135 -18.44 -2.39 15.21
CA GLU A 135 -17.67 -1.18 14.87
C GLU A 135 -16.44 -1.54 14.03
N GLU A 136 -15.73 -2.62 14.40
CA GLU A 136 -14.58 -3.09 13.63
C GLU A 136 -14.97 -3.53 12.20
N LEU A 137 -16.11 -4.22 12.03
CA LEU A 137 -16.63 -4.58 10.72
C LEU A 137 -16.97 -3.34 9.89
N VAL A 138 -17.63 -2.35 10.50
CA VAL A 138 -17.97 -1.09 9.84
C VAL A 138 -16.71 -0.37 9.39
N GLU A 139 -15.67 -0.31 10.22
CA GLU A 139 -14.41 0.34 9.84
C GLU A 139 -13.73 -0.36 8.65
N ILE A 140 -13.74 -1.70 8.64
CA ILE A 140 -13.19 -2.49 7.54
C ILE A 140 -13.97 -2.24 6.25
N GLU A 141 -15.30 -2.26 6.28
CA GLU A 141 -16.12 -2.01 5.10
C GLU A 141 -16.02 -0.56 4.65
N ARG A 142 -15.95 0.42 5.57
CA ARG A 142 -15.69 1.83 5.28
C ARG A 142 -14.37 2.02 4.52
N LEU A 143 -13.34 1.29 4.94
CA LEU A 143 -12.02 1.29 4.30
C LEU A 143 -12.07 0.68 2.89
N LYS A 144 -12.68 -0.51 2.74
CA LYS A 144 -12.83 -1.18 1.44
C LYS A 144 -13.66 -0.39 0.45
N ALA A 145 -14.74 0.23 0.93
CA ALA A 145 -15.66 1.01 0.13
C ALA A 145 -15.08 2.38 -0.27
N GLY A 146 -13.83 2.68 0.15
CA GLY A 146 -13.18 3.97 -0.10
C GLY A 146 -14.03 5.14 0.40
N ALA A 147 -14.86 4.93 1.43
CA ALA A 147 -15.90 5.89 1.83
C ALA A 147 -15.28 7.25 2.15
N ARG A 148 -14.10 7.26 2.78
CA ARG A 148 -13.34 8.49 3.04
C ARG A 148 -12.96 9.25 1.78
N TRP A 149 -12.56 8.54 0.73
CA TRP A 149 -12.25 9.11 -0.59
C TRP A 149 -13.52 9.62 -1.28
N ARG A 150 -14.66 8.95 -1.11
CA ARG A 150 -15.96 9.40 -1.64
C ARG A 150 -16.55 10.58 -0.86
N GLU A 151 -16.35 10.62 0.46
CA GLU A 151 -16.90 11.64 1.35
C GLU A 151 -16.04 12.90 1.42
N ARG A 152 -14.72 12.77 1.29
CA ARG A 152 -13.76 13.87 1.42
C ARG A 152 -12.95 14.13 0.15
N GLY A 153 -13.04 13.27 -0.85
CA GLY A 153 -12.44 13.51 -2.17
C GLY A 153 -13.36 14.33 -3.06
N GLU A 154 -12.92 14.51 -4.30
CA GLU A 154 -13.64 15.31 -5.29
C GLU A 154 -14.99 14.66 -5.63
N LYS A 155 -16.08 15.43 -5.50
CA LYS A 155 -17.46 14.92 -5.64
C LYS A 155 -18.12 15.33 -6.94
N ASP A 156 -17.52 16.25 -7.68
CA ASP A 156 -18.10 16.71 -8.95
C ASP A 156 -18.03 15.57 -10.00
N ALA A 157 -19.19 15.00 -10.31
CA ALA A 157 -19.31 13.91 -11.28
C ALA A 157 -18.87 14.33 -12.69
N GLY A 158 -19.06 15.60 -13.05
CA GLY A 158 -18.59 16.17 -14.30
C GLY A 158 -17.06 16.24 -14.35
N TYR A 159 -16.44 16.70 -13.27
CA TYR A 159 -14.98 16.70 -13.09
C TYR A 159 -14.41 15.29 -13.16
N LEU A 160 -14.98 14.32 -12.44
CA LEU A 160 -14.50 12.92 -12.48
C LEU A 160 -14.64 12.30 -13.87
N LYS A 161 -15.75 12.54 -14.57
CA LYS A 161 -15.96 12.11 -15.95
C LYS A 161 -14.94 12.75 -16.90
N ASN A 162 -14.72 14.06 -16.78
CA ASN A 162 -13.77 14.79 -17.60
C ASN A 162 -12.33 14.36 -17.31
N LEU A 163 -12.00 14.10 -16.04
CA LEU A 163 -10.71 13.57 -15.61
C LEU A 163 -10.47 12.17 -16.16
N TYR A 164 -11.47 11.28 -16.11
CA TYR A 164 -11.38 9.95 -16.70
C TYR A 164 -11.20 10.03 -18.21
N LYS A 165 -12.04 10.79 -18.93
CA LYS A 165 -11.90 11.00 -20.37
C LYS A 165 -10.52 11.54 -20.74
N ARG A 166 -10.03 12.55 -19.99
CA ARG A 166 -8.70 13.13 -20.19
C ARG A 166 -7.61 12.09 -19.98
N ARG A 167 -7.67 11.31 -18.89
CA ARG A 167 -6.69 10.24 -18.61
C ARG A 167 -6.73 9.14 -19.67
N SER A 168 -7.91 8.65 -20.04
CA SER A 168 -8.06 7.64 -21.08
C SER A 168 -7.50 8.12 -22.42
N ALA A 169 -7.76 9.38 -22.80
CA ALA A 169 -7.19 9.96 -24.02
C ALA A 169 -5.66 10.15 -23.92
N GLN A 170 -5.14 10.58 -22.76
CA GLN A 170 -3.70 10.77 -22.53
C GLN A 170 -2.91 9.46 -22.46
N GLN A 171 -3.52 8.40 -21.92
CA GLN A 171 -2.90 7.08 -21.77
C GLN A 171 -3.04 6.21 -23.03
N PHE A 172 -3.98 6.55 -23.91
CA PHE A 172 -4.17 5.85 -25.17
C PHE A 172 -3.30 6.48 -26.26
N MET A 173 -2.19 5.83 -26.56
CA MET A 173 -1.43 6.12 -27.79
C MET A 173 -2.18 5.47 -28.96
N ALA A 174 -2.87 6.29 -29.75
CA ALA A 174 -3.68 5.80 -30.88
C ALA A 174 -2.85 5.42 -32.11
N CYS A 175 -1.73 6.14 -32.31
CA CYS A 175 -0.76 5.87 -33.37
C CYS A 175 0.59 6.43 -32.93
N VAL A 176 1.67 5.92 -33.53
CA VAL A 176 2.99 6.52 -33.41
C VAL A 176 3.53 6.86 -34.79
N GLN A 177 4.40 7.85 -34.80
CA GLN A 177 5.14 8.27 -35.98
C GLN A 177 6.57 7.76 -35.85
N ARG A 178 7.10 7.15 -36.91
CA ARG A 178 8.51 6.77 -36.94
C ARG A 178 9.37 8.04 -37.00
N PRO A 179 10.39 8.21 -36.15
CA PRO A 179 11.30 9.35 -36.20
C PRO A 179 11.99 9.40 -37.57
N THR A 180 12.01 10.57 -38.22
CA THR A 180 12.78 10.78 -39.45
C THR A 180 14.22 11.14 -39.11
N PRO A 181 15.22 10.75 -39.94
CA PRO A 181 16.64 11.00 -39.66
C PRO A 181 17.03 12.47 -39.39
N ASP A 182 16.22 13.44 -39.80
CA ASP A 182 16.53 14.87 -39.77
C ASP A 182 15.98 15.66 -38.57
N ASP A 183 15.31 15.03 -37.60
CA ASP A 183 14.79 15.78 -36.43
C ASP A 183 15.89 16.28 -35.47
N ASN A 184 17.15 15.95 -35.73
CA ASN A 184 18.32 16.55 -35.08
C ASN A 184 18.86 17.75 -35.90
N ASN A 185 18.06 18.82 -35.97
CA ASN A 185 18.51 20.20 -36.23
C ASN A 185 19.34 20.46 -37.51
N THR A 186 18.82 20.13 -38.69
CA THR A 186 19.32 20.70 -39.96
C THR A 186 18.19 21.25 -40.82
N VAL A 187 18.18 22.57 -41.02
CA VAL A 187 17.32 23.25 -41.98
C VAL A 187 17.78 22.86 -43.38
N THR A 188 17.05 22.01 -44.11
CA THR A 188 16.98 22.09 -45.59
C THR A 188 15.88 21.23 -46.21
N VAL A 189 15.08 21.90 -47.05
CA VAL A 189 14.35 21.43 -48.24
C VAL A 189 13.04 20.64 -48.00
N GLU A 190 11.95 21.30 -48.41
CA GLU A 190 10.61 20.78 -48.62
C GLU A 190 10.62 19.62 -49.64
N ILE A 191 10.82 18.40 -49.16
CA ILE A 191 10.35 17.19 -49.85
C ILE A 191 9.29 16.59 -48.94
N GLU A 192 8.03 16.62 -49.39
CA GLU A 192 6.91 15.93 -48.73
C GLU A 192 7.14 14.40 -48.81
N ILE A 193 8.00 13.87 -47.95
CA ILE A 193 8.07 12.43 -47.69
C ILE A 193 6.84 12.10 -46.82
N PRO A 194 5.97 11.16 -47.23
CA PRO A 194 4.81 10.79 -46.43
C PRO A 194 5.28 10.31 -45.06
N VAL A 195 4.93 11.07 -44.02
CA VAL A 195 5.24 10.73 -42.64
C VAL A 195 4.49 9.44 -42.30
N GLU A 196 5.22 8.33 -42.21
CA GLU A 196 4.65 7.00 -41.96
C GLU A 196 4.15 6.92 -40.50
N ARG A 197 2.83 7.03 -40.33
CA ARG A 197 2.13 6.83 -39.06
C ARG A 197 1.54 5.43 -39.04
N THR A 198 1.74 4.72 -37.93
CA THR A 198 1.16 3.40 -37.72
C THR A 198 0.29 3.38 -36.47
N SER A 199 -0.86 2.71 -36.58
CA SER A 199 -1.73 2.32 -35.47
C SER A 199 -1.66 0.82 -35.19
N ASP A 200 -0.77 0.08 -35.86
CA ASP A 200 -0.56 -1.34 -35.61
C ASP A 200 0.21 -1.54 -34.29
N PRO A 201 -0.30 -2.32 -33.31
CA PRO A 201 0.33 -2.47 -32.01
C PRO A 201 1.73 -3.09 -32.02
N ILE A 202 2.06 -3.91 -33.02
CA ILE A 202 3.39 -4.53 -33.14
C ILE A 202 4.37 -3.47 -33.61
N ASP A 203 4.06 -2.78 -34.69
CA ASP A 203 4.91 -1.72 -35.24
C ASP A 203 5.08 -0.56 -34.25
N MET A 204 4.01 -0.18 -33.54
CA MET A 204 4.06 0.85 -32.51
C MET A 204 5.05 0.50 -31.40
N ARG A 205 5.09 -0.75 -30.95
CA ARG A 205 6.01 -1.20 -29.90
C ARG A 205 7.46 -1.18 -30.37
N GLU A 206 7.70 -1.61 -31.60
CA GLU A 206 9.05 -1.61 -32.17
C GLU A 206 9.57 -0.17 -32.32
N ILE A 207 8.77 0.75 -32.87
CA ILE A 207 9.15 2.17 -33.02
C ILE A 207 9.42 2.82 -31.66
N VAL A 208 8.56 2.61 -30.66
CA VAL A 208 8.75 3.17 -29.32
C VAL A 208 10.00 2.59 -28.66
N ARG A 209 10.26 1.28 -28.83
CA ARG A 209 11.46 0.63 -28.30
C ARG A 209 12.72 1.22 -28.93
N GLU A 210 12.77 1.33 -30.25
CA GLU A 210 13.92 1.90 -30.98
C GLU A 210 14.19 3.35 -30.57
N TYR A 211 13.14 4.17 -30.50
CA TYR A 211 13.26 5.56 -30.07
C TYR A 211 13.83 5.69 -28.66
N TYR A 212 13.27 4.99 -27.66
CA TYR A 212 13.77 5.08 -26.30
C TYR A 212 15.14 4.42 -26.15
N GLN A 213 15.44 3.38 -26.92
CA GLN A 213 16.77 2.80 -26.95
C GLN A 213 17.80 3.80 -27.45
N GLN A 214 17.51 4.56 -28.51
CA GLN A 214 18.36 5.65 -28.98
C GLN A 214 18.44 6.79 -27.96
N LEU A 215 17.32 7.27 -27.42
CA LEU A 215 17.27 8.37 -26.45
C LEU A 215 18.08 8.08 -25.17
N TYR A 216 18.09 6.82 -24.72
CA TYR A 216 18.86 6.38 -23.55
C TYR A 216 20.20 5.73 -23.93
N THR A 217 20.56 5.71 -25.22
CA THR A 217 21.93 5.39 -25.60
C THR A 217 22.80 6.57 -25.17
N LEU A 218 23.88 6.28 -24.46
CA LEU A 218 24.80 7.31 -24.00
C LEU A 218 25.48 7.94 -25.22
N ASP A 219 25.12 9.17 -25.54
CA ASP A 219 25.95 10.00 -26.41
C ASP A 219 27.24 10.31 -25.66
N HIS A 220 28.38 10.02 -26.28
CA HIS A 220 29.67 10.35 -25.69
C HIS A 220 29.88 11.87 -25.75
N VAL A 221 29.66 12.52 -24.61
CA VAL A 221 30.02 13.93 -24.41
C VAL A 221 31.44 13.97 -23.87
N ALA A 222 32.31 14.76 -24.48
CA ALA A 222 33.67 14.95 -23.96
C ALA A 222 33.62 15.67 -22.61
N ASP A 223 34.43 15.24 -21.63
CA ASP A 223 34.46 15.84 -20.29
C ASP A 223 34.65 17.37 -20.33
N SER A 224 35.38 17.88 -21.32
CA SER A 224 35.58 19.32 -21.53
C SER A 224 34.29 20.09 -21.83
N GLU A 225 33.31 19.48 -22.49
CA GLU A 225 32.01 20.13 -22.77
C GLU A 225 31.12 20.15 -21.53
N ILE A 226 31.20 19.10 -20.69
CA ILE A 226 30.54 19.05 -19.39
C ILE A 226 31.11 20.14 -18.48
N ASP A 227 32.44 20.26 -18.41
CA ASP A 227 33.11 21.29 -17.63
C ASP A 227 32.75 22.70 -18.12
N HIS A 228 32.69 22.92 -19.44
CA HIS A 228 32.28 24.19 -20.02
C HIS A 228 30.84 24.57 -19.66
N TYR A 229 29.91 23.61 -19.74
CA TYR A 229 28.52 23.80 -19.34
C TYR A 229 28.41 24.11 -17.84
N LEU A 230 29.06 23.31 -16.99
CA LEU A 230 29.04 23.52 -15.53
C LEU A 230 29.67 24.86 -15.13
N ALA A 231 30.69 25.34 -15.84
CA ALA A 231 31.29 26.65 -15.63
C ALA A 231 30.33 27.81 -15.94
N SER A 232 29.30 27.59 -16.77
CA SER A 232 28.26 28.59 -17.06
C SER A 232 27.18 28.69 -15.97
N VAL A 233 27.09 27.68 -15.10
CA VAL A 233 26.08 27.62 -14.04
C VAL A 233 26.62 28.24 -12.76
N ASN A 234 26.16 29.46 -12.44
CA ASN A 234 26.44 30.11 -11.17
C ASN A 234 25.32 29.84 -10.16
N PHE A 235 25.67 29.27 -9.01
CA PHE A 235 24.73 29.07 -7.90
C PHE A 235 24.90 30.18 -6.86
N ASP A 236 23.87 31.02 -6.70
CA ASP A 236 23.86 32.09 -5.68
C ASP A 236 23.93 31.57 -4.23
N LYS A 237 23.64 30.27 -4.04
CA LYS A 237 23.69 29.59 -2.75
C LYS A 237 24.37 28.25 -2.92
N THR A 238 25.58 28.14 -2.39
CA THR A 238 26.31 26.89 -2.29
C THR A 238 26.19 26.31 -0.89
N VAL A 239 26.15 24.99 -0.78
CA VAL A 239 26.19 24.30 0.50
C VAL A 239 27.58 24.55 1.10
N ARG A 240 27.63 25.13 2.30
CA ARG A 240 28.91 25.33 3.00
C ARG A 240 29.49 23.98 3.42
N ASN A 241 30.81 23.88 3.52
CA ASN A 241 31.46 22.62 3.88
C ASN A 241 30.91 22.02 5.19
N ASP A 242 30.62 22.84 6.21
CA ASP A 242 30.02 22.38 7.46
C ASP A 242 28.58 21.83 7.30
N GLN A 243 27.80 22.39 6.37
CA GLN A 243 26.48 21.87 6.02
C GLN A 243 26.61 20.58 5.21
N ASN A 244 27.58 20.50 4.30
CA ASN A 244 27.85 19.32 3.52
C ASN A 244 28.28 18.15 4.43
N ASP A 245 29.22 18.39 5.35
CA ASP A 245 29.68 17.39 6.32
C ASP A 245 28.50 16.87 7.17
N ARG A 246 27.58 17.76 7.54
CA ARG A 246 26.36 17.38 8.25
C ARG A 246 25.38 16.56 7.38
N LEU A 247 25.23 16.89 6.10
CA LEU A 247 24.37 16.15 5.16
C LEU A 247 24.95 14.77 4.82
N MET A 248 26.27 14.64 4.85
CA MET A 248 27.00 13.39 4.60
C MET A 248 27.17 12.53 5.87
N THR A 249 26.63 12.98 7.01
CA THR A 249 26.66 12.20 8.25
C THR A 249 25.84 10.92 8.07
N PRO A 250 26.33 9.74 8.53
CA PRO A 250 25.57 8.50 8.43
C PRO A 250 24.20 8.61 9.14
N ILE A 251 23.13 8.30 8.41
CA ILE A 251 21.81 7.92 8.93
C ILE A 251 21.94 6.90 10.06
N THR A 252 21.43 7.25 11.23
CA THR A 252 21.41 6.36 12.40
C THR A 252 20.06 5.66 12.55
N ILE A 253 19.98 4.68 13.46
CA ILE A 253 18.70 4.03 13.77
C ILE A 253 17.73 4.99 14.46
N GLU A 254 18.24 5.95 15.25
CA GLU A 254 17.45 7.00 15.88
C GLU A 254 16.78 7.88 14.82
N ASP A 255 17.51 8.26 13.77
CA ASP A 255 16.94 9.01 12.64
C ASP A 255 15.77 8.25 12.00
N LEU A 256 15.95 6.95 11.77
CA LEU A 256 14.91 6.09 11.20
C LEU A 256 13.70 5.96 12.12
N LEU A 257 13.92 5.76 13.43
CA LEU A 257 12.84 5.67 14.42
C LEU A 257 12.06 6.98 14.51
N ASP A 258 12.72 8.12 14.41
CA ASP A 258 12.06 9.43 14.40
C ASP A 258 11.26 9.68 13.11
N GLN A 259 11.73 9.19 11.95
CA GLN A 259 10.92 9.22 10.73
C GLN A 259 9.70 8.31 10.83
N VAL A 260 9.86 7.09 11.37
CA VAL A 260 8.78 6.13 11.54
C VAL A 260 7.66 6.68 12.44
N LYS A 261 8.00 7.45 13.48
CA LYS A 261 6.99 8.14 14.33
C LYS A 261 6.13 9.14 13.56
N ARG A 262 6.68 9.76 12.51
CA ARG A 262 5.99 10.76 11.68
C ARG A 262 5.14 10.12 10.59
N CYS A 263 5.29 8.82 10.33
CA CYS A 263 4.54 8.14 9.29
C CYS A 263 3.03 8.16 9.61
N PRO A 264 2.17 8.41 8.59
CA PRO A 264 0.74 8.41 8.79
C PRO A 264 0.25 7.00 9.14
N LYS A 265 -0.65 6.92 10.13
CA LYS A 265 -1.29 5.66 10.51
C LYS A 265 -2.16 5.09 9.38
N GLN A 266 -2.60 5.91 8.44
CA GLN A 266 -3.44 5.48 7.32
C GLN A 266 -2.78 5.91 6.02
N SER A 267 -2.25 4.95 5.27
CA SER A 267 -1.69 5.15 3.95
C SER A 267 -2.00 3.96 3.05
N SER A 268 -1.91 4.18 1.74
CA SER A 268 -1.93 3.10 0.77
C SER A 268 -0.58 2.37 0.82
N PRO A 269 -0.55 1.05 1.06
CA PRO A 269 0.70 0.31 1.05
C PRO A 269 1.26 0.17 -0.37
N GLY A 270 2.58 -0.06 -0.45
CA GLY A 270 3.28 -0.36 -1.69
C GLY A 270 2.94 -1.74 -2.26
N VAL A 271 3.75 -2.21 -3.21
CA VAL A 271 3.57 -3.51 -3.89
C VAL A 271 3.71 -4.71 -2.94
N ASP A 272 4.41 -4.54 -1.82
CA ASP A 272 4.53 -5.55 -0.76
C ASP A 272 3.22 -5.73 0.03
N GLY A 273 2.32 -4.74 -0.01
CA GLY A 273 1.06 -4.72 0.71
C GLY A 273 1.20 -4.38 2.20
N LEU A 274 2.36 -3.94 2.66
CA LEU A 274 2.63 -3.57 4.05
C LEU A 274 2.48 -2.05 4.22
N GLY A 275 1.59 -1.64 5.13
CA GLY A 275 1.42 -0.22 5.47
C GLY A 275 2.45 0.24 6.51
N TYR A 276 2.56 1.56 6.69
CA TYR A 276 3.50 2.14 7.66
C TYR A 276 3.35 1.61 9.09
N GLN A 277 2.15 1.21 9.51
CA GLN A 277 1.95 0.62 10.84
C GLN A 277 2.72 -0.70 11.01
N PHE A 278 2.82 -1.52 9.97
CA PHE A 278 3.58 -2.77 10.02
C PHE A 278 5.09 -2.51 9.91
N LEU A 279 5.49 -1.54 9.09
CA LEU A 279 6.88 -1.10 9.05
C LEU A 279 7.31 -0.54 10.41
N GLN A 280 6.45 0.23 11.08
CA GLN A 280 6.71 0.74 12.42
C GLN A 280 6.99 -0.38 13.42
N ILE A 281 6.21 -1.47 13.39
CA ILE A 281 6.47 -2.64 14.23
C ILE A 281 7.87 -3.20 13.95
N LEU A 282 8.25 -3.36 12.68
CA LEU A 282 9.57 -3.92 12.32
C LEU A 282 10.73 -3.03 12.73
N PHE A 283 10.63 -1.72 12.46
CA PHE A 283 11.69 -0.76 12.80
C PHE A 283 11.85 -0.63 14.33
N GLN A 284 10.78 -0.84 15.09
CA GLN A 284 10.84 -0.86 16.55
C GLN A 284 11.48 -2.13 17.13
N MET A 285 11.75 -3.17 16.32
CA MET A 285 12.38 -4.40 16.78
C MET A 285 13.91 -4.27 16.75
N PRO A 286 14.61 -4.23 17.90
CA PRO A 286 16.05 -4.01 17.94
C PRO A 286 16.86 -5.08 17.20
N ILE A 287 16.34 -6.30 17.12
CA ILE A 287 16.97 -7.41 16.41
C ILE A 287 17.11 -7.16 14.89
N LEU A 288 16.28 -6.28 14.32
CA LEU A 288 16.34 -5.93 12.90
C LEU A 288 17.26 -4.73 12.61
N HIS A 289 17.67 -3.96 13.62
CA HIS A 289 18.44 -2.72 13.41
C HIS A 289 19.73 -2.93 12.60
N PRO A 290 20.56 -3.96 12.87
CA PRO A 290 21.76 -4.20 12.07
C PRO A 290 21.44 -4.45 10.59
N LEU A 291 20.40 -5.26 10.33
CA LEU A 291 19.98 -5.59 8.96
C LEU A 291 19.45 -4.35 8.21
N ILE A 292 18.67 -3.50 8.89
CA ILE A 292 18.10 -2.29 8.30
C ILE A 292 19.22 -1.29 7.94
N LEU A 293 20.22 -1.12 8.82
CA LEU A 293 21.35 -0.25 8.53
C LEU A 293 22.23 -0.83 7.40
N GLU A 294 22.50 -2.13 7.41
CA GLU A 294 23.21 -2.81 6.32
C GLU A 294 22.52 -2.59 4.96
N GLU A 295 21.19 -2.67 4.89
CA GLU A 295 20.43 -2.42 3.66
C GLU A 295 20.56 -0.99 3.15
N ILE A 296 20.70 0.01 4.02
CA ILE A 296 20.83 1.42 3.62
C ILE A 296 22.21 1.72 3.04
N TYR A 297 23.27 1.08 3.56
CA TYR A 297 24.66 1.41 3.20
C TYR A 297 25.32 0.44 2.22
N LEU A 298 24.77 -0.77 2.04
CA LEU A 298 25.35 -1.81 1.17
C LEU A 298 24.54 -2.06 -0.10
N ASN A 299 23.52 -1.24 -0.37
CA ASN A 299 22.78 -1.23 -1.65
C ASN A 299 23.48 -0.33 -2.68
#